data_AF-A0A4Y2UHP0-F1
#
_entry.id   AF-A0A4Y2UHP0-F1
#
_cell.length_a   1.000
_cell.length_b   1.000
_cell.length_c   1.000
_cell.angle_alpha   90.00
_cell.angle_beta   90.00
_cell.angle_gamma   90.00
#
_symmetry.space_group_name_H-M   'P 1'
#
loop_
_entity.id
_entity.type
_entity.pdbx_description
1 polymer ?
#
loop_
_entity_poly.entity_id
_entity_poly.type
_entity_poly.pdbx_seq_one_letter_code
_entity_poly.pdbx_strand_id
1 'polypeptide(L)'
;MKMAYNADLLALLAEMKKSMEKGQEEMKKGQEEMKNQIQGVKGKIEEVRNEVQRKIEEIEGKVQRKIEEVEDKVQVKMEEVEEKVQVRIGDLEKRLSELEDRPINFPANPDLTYSRPMVKSLTFDGQTSWTVFKTQFDVVSSANGWNNFVKASQLVTSLRGSAAEVLQGIPSDKLTDLTTIENALEARFGDSHLTQFYRTELKTRRQKPGESLQVLAADVER
;
A
#
# COMPACT_ATOMS: atom_id res chain seq x y z
N MET A 1 25.06 -21.79 -104.40
CA MET A 1 25.49 -21.14 -103.13
C MET A 1 24.34 -20.45 -102.40
N LYS A 2 23.50 -19.62 -103.03
CA LYS A 2 22.35 -18.93 -102.37
C LYS A 2 21.31 -19.84 -101.70
N MET A 3 21.04 -21.05 -102.24
CA MET A 3 20.04 -21.95 -101.65
C MET A 3 20.50 -22.63 -100.34
N ALA A 4 21.81 -22.86 -100.16
CA ALA A 4 22.35 -23.48 -98.94
C ALA A 4 22.22 -22.53 -97.73
N TYR A 5 22.52 -21.25 -97.92
CA TYR A 5 22.42 -20.23 -96.88
C TYR A 5 21.00 -20.05 -96.33
N ASN A 6 19.97 -20.28 -97.15
CA ASN A 6 18.57 -20.19 -96.73
C ASN A 6 18.12 -21.41 -95.90
N ALA A 7 18.68 -22.59 -96.16
CA ALA A 7 18.40 -23.81 -95.41
C ALA A 7 18.99 -23.76 -93.99
N ASP A 8 20.22 -23.25 -93.86
CA ASP A 8 20.88 -23.07 -92.56
C ASP A 8 20.13 -22.06 -91.66
N LEU A 9 19.60 -20.97 -92.24
CA LEU A 9 18.80 -19.98 -91.52
C LEU A 9 17.48 -20.57 -90.99
N LEU A 10 16.82 -21.43 -91.76
CA LEU A 10 15.58 -22.10 -91.35
C LEU A 10 15.83 -23.13 -90.23
N ALA A 11 16.96 -23.85 -90.28
CA ALA A 11 17.35 -24.77 -89.21
C ALA A 11 17.59 -24.03 -87.88
N LEU A 12 18.28 -22.88 -87.93
CA LEU A 12 18.57 -22.07 -86.75
C LEU A 12 17.28 -21.49 -86.12
N LEU A 13 16.32 -21.05 -86.94
CA LEU A 13 14.99 -20.63 -86.47
C LEU A 13 14.20 -21.78 -85.83
N ALA A 14 14.28 -22.99 -86.38
CA ALA A 14 13.61 -24.16 -85.82
C ALA A 14 14.21 -24.54 -84.46
N GLU A 15 15.53 -24.48 -84.30
CA GLU A 15 16.21 -24.70 -83.02
C GLU A 15 15.85 -23.64 -81.98
N MET A 16 15.81 -22.36 -82.37
CA MET A 16 15.37 -21.27 -81.49
C MET A 16 13.92 -21.47 -81.03
N LYS A 17 13.02 -21.87 -81.93
CA LYS A 17 11.61 -22.13 -81.58
C LYS A 17 11.51 -23.30 -80.61
N LYS A 18 12.24 -24.39 -80.85
CA LYS A 18 12.26 -25.57 -79.98
C LYS A 18 12.82 -25.26 -78.59
N SER A 19 13.88 -24.46 -78.50
CA SER A 19 14.45 -24.05 -77.20
C SER A 19 13.50 -23.14 -76.43
N MET A 20 12.80 -22.24 -77.12
CA MET A 20 11.78 -21.37 -76.54
C MET A 20 10.58 -22.19 -76.02
N GLU A 21 10.08 -23.15 -76.80
CA GLU A 21 9.02 -24.08 -76.37
C GLU A 21 9.45 -24.89 -75.15
N LYS A 22 10.68 -25.44 -75.16
CA LYS A 22 11.24 -26.15 -74.00
C LYS A 22 11.33 -25.27 -72.75
N GLY A 23 11.80 -24.02 -72.89
CA GLY A 23 11.88 -23.08 -71.78
C GLY A 23 10.50 -22.71 -71.21
N GLN A 24 9.48 -22.57 -72.06
CA GLN A 24 8.10 -22.35 -71.62
C GLN A 24 7.51 -23.56 -70.88
N GLU A 25 7.83 -24.78 -71.33
CA GLU A 25 7.38 -26.02 -70.68
C GLU A 25 8.03 -26.20 -69.30
N GLU A 26 9.35 -25.98 -69.19
CA GLU A 26 10.06 -26.00 -67.90
C GLU A 26 9.53 -24.94 -66.94
N MET A 27 9.21 -23.74 -67.44
CA MET A 27 8.60 -22.67 -66.64
C MET A 27 7.21 -23.07 -66.12
N LYS A 28 6.35 -23.64 -66.98
CA LYS A 28 5.02 -24.14 -66.57
C LYS A 28 5.14 -25.23 -65.50
N LYS A 29 6.08 -26.16 -65.68
CA LYS A 29 6.34 -27.23 -64.71
C LYS A 29 6.78 -26.67 -63.35
N GLY A 30 7.72 -25.71 -63.36
CA GLY A 30 8.16 -25.03 -62.14
C GLY A 30 7.04 -24.26 -61.43
N GLN A 31 6.15 -23.61 -62.19
CA GLN A 31 4.96 -22.96 -61.64
C GLN A 31 3.99 -23.96 -60.99
N GLU A 32 3.77 -25.12 -61.61
CA GLU A 32 2.89 -26.15 -61.08
C GLU A 32 3.47 -26.81 -59.82
N GLU A 33 4.77 -27.10 -59.80
CA GLU A 33 5.46 -27.60 -58.60
C GLU A 33 5.37 -26.61 -57.43
N MET A 34 5.61 -25.32 -57.69
CA MET A 34 5.49 -24.27 -56.69
C MET A 34 4.06 -24.13 -56.17
N LYS A 35 3.05 -24.21 -57.05
CA LYS A 35 1.63 -24.19 -56.67
C LYS A 35 1.27 -25.37 -55.76
N ASN A 36 1.74 -26.56 -56.08
CA ASN A 36 1.52 -27.76 -55.27
C ASN A 36 2.17 -27.64 -53.88
N GLN A 37 3.40 -27.12 -53.81
CA GLN A 37 4.06 -26.84 -52.53
C GLN A 37 3.30 -25.80 -51.71
N ILE A 38 2.85 -24.70 -52.33
CA ILE A 38 2.06 -23.66 -51.65
C ILE A 38 0.74 -24.24 -51.11
N GLN A 39 0.05 -25.10 -51.87
CA GLN A 39 -1.14 -25.78 -51.38
C GLN A 39 -0.83 -26.71 -50.19
N GLY A 40 0.28 -27.45 -50.24
CA GLY A 40 0.72 -28.30 -49.14
C GLY A 40 1.03 -27.50 -47.86
N VAL A 41 1.74 -26.38 -48.00
CA VAL A 41 2.02 -25.47 -46.88
C VAL A 41 0.72 -24.88 -46.32
N LYS A 42 -0.20 -24.44 -47.18
CA LYS A 42 -1.50 -23.93 -46.76
C LYS A 42 -2.30 -24.96 -45.96
N GLY A 43 -2.29 -26.23 -46.39
CA GLY A 43 -2.95 -27.32 -45.66
C GLY A 43 -2.36 -27.52 -44.26
N LYS A 44 -1.04 -27.57 -44.14
CA LYS A 44 -0.35 -27.68 -42.84
C LYS A 44 -0.63 -26.49 -41.92
N ILE A 45 -0.69 -25.28 -42.47
CA ILE A 45 -1.05 -24.08 -41.70
C ILE A 45 -2.46 -24.19 -41.13
N GLU A 46 -3.41 -24.69 -41.92
CA GLU A 46 -4.80 -24.86 -41.45
C GLU A 46 -4.91 -25.95 -40.38
N GLU A 47 -4.17 -27.06 -40.53
CA GLU A 47 -4.10 -28.13 -39.52
C GLU A 47 -3.54 -27.60 -38.19
N VAL A 48 -2.42 -26.87 -38.24
CA VAL A 48 -1.83 -26.23 -37.05
C VAL A 48 -2.79 -25.24 -36.42
N ARG A 49 -3.48 -24.42 -37.22
CA ARG A 49 -4.48 -23.46 -36.72
C ARG A 49 -5.58 -24.19 -35.97
N ASN A 50 -6.13 -25.26 -36.52
CA ASN A 50 -7.22 -26.02 -35.90
C ASN A 50 -6.77 -26.69 -34.60
N GLU A 51 -5.57 -27.25 -34.56
CA GLU A 51 -5.04 -27.87 -33.33
C GLU A 51 -4.76 -26.84 -32.24
N VAL A 52 -4.25 -25.65 -32.61
CA VAL A 52 -4.08 -24.54 -31.66
C VAL A 52 -5.43 -24.08 -31.12
N GLN A 53 -6.43 -23.91 -31.98
CA GLN A 53 -7.78 -23.51 -31.58
C GLN A 53 -8.39 -24.53 -30.59
N ARG A 54 -8.29 -25.83 -30.90
CA ARG A 54 -8.77 -26.90 -30.03
C ARG A 54 -8.11 -26.88 -28.64
N LYS A 55 -6.79 -26.63 -28.58
CA LYS A 55 -6.07 -26.53 -27.30
C LYS A 55 -6.47 -25.30 -26.49
N ILE A 56 -6.75 -24.18 -27.16
CA ILE A 56 -7.24 -22.97 -26.49
C ILE A 56 -8.58 -23.27 -25.81
N GLU A 57 -9.53 -23.84 -26.54
CA GLU A 57 -10.85 -24.21 -25.99
C GLU A 57 -10.75 -25.21 -24.82
N GLU A 58 -9.84 -26.18 -24.92
CA GLU A 58 -9.59 -27.14 -23.84
C GLU A 58 -9.02 -26.47 -22.58
N ILE A 59 -8.10 -25.51 -22.75
CA ILE A 59 -7.51 -24.75 -21.64
C ILE A 59 -8.57 -23.85 -21.01
N GLU A 60 -9.36 -23.14 -21.82
CA GLU A 60 -10.46 -22.29 -21.35
C GLU A 60 -11.45 -23.09 -20.52
N GLY A 61 -11.89 -24.26 -21.00
CA GLY A 61 -12.77 -25.14 -20.24
C GLY A 61 -12.15 -25.73 -18.95
N LYS A 62 -10.82 -25.90 -18.90
CA LYS A 62 -10.11 -26.30 -17.68
C LYS A 62 -10.02 -25.15 -16.68
N VAL A 63 -9.77 -23.93 -17.15
CA VAL A 63 -9.69 -22.72 -16.32
C VAL A 63 -11.06 -22.41 -15.73
N GLN A 64 -12.12 -22.41 -16.55
CA GLN A 64 -13.48 -22.14 -16.10
C GLN A 64 -13.92 -23.08 -14.97
N ARG A 65 -13.71 -24.40 -15.15
CA ARG A 65 -14.03 -25.38 -14.10
C ARG A 65 -13.28 -25.16 -12.79
N LYS A 66 -12.01 -24.74 -12.86
CA LYS A 66 -11.22 -24.44 -11.65
C LYS A 66 -11.71 -23.17 -10.95
N ILE A 67 -12.18 -22.18 -11.71
CA ILE A 67 -12.77 -20.97 -11.16
C ILE A 67 -14.05 -21.34 -10.40
N GLU A 68 -14.96 -22.07 -11.03
CA GLU A 68 -16.21 -22.56 -10.39
C GLU A 68 -15.92 -23.36 -9.11
N GLU A 69 -14.96 -24.31 -9.15
CA GLU A 69 -14.58 -25.08 -7.97
C GLU A 69 -14.04 -24.19 -6.83
N VAL A 70 -13.30 -23.14 -7.15
CA VAL A 70 -12.78 -22.19 -6.16
C VAL A 70 -13.90 -21.32 -5.61
N GLU A 71 -14.81 -20.84 -6.46
CA GLU A 71 -15.98 -20.06 -6.05
C GLU A 71 -16.86 -20.85 -5.07
N ASP A 72 -17.19 -22.10 -5.40
CA ASP A 72 -17.96 -22.99 -4.52
C ASP A 72 -17.27 -23.19 -3.17
N LYS A 73 -15.96 -23.45 -3.17
CA LYS A 73 -15.18 -23.62 -1.92
C LYS A 73 -15.15 -22.35 -1.08
N VAL A 74 -15.06 -21.18 -1.72
CA VAL A 74 -15.06 -19.89 -1.02
C VAL A 74 -16.44 -19.62 -0.43
N GLN A 75 -17.52 -19.90 -1.17
CA GLN A 75 -18.88 -19.74 -0.70
C GLN A 75 -19.14 -20.58 0.55
N VAL A 76 -18.85 -21.89 0.49
CA VAL A 76 -19.04 -22.81 1.63
C VAL A 76 -18.26 -22.34 2.87
N LYS A 77 -17.00 -21.90 2.70
CA LYS A 77 -16.20 -21.39 3.82
C LYS A 77 -16.75 -20.09 4.40
N MET A 78 -17.33 -19.23 3.57
CA MET A 78 -17.93 -17.98 4.04
C MET A 78 -19.17 -18.27 4.88
N GLU A 79 -20.03 -19.19 4.43
CA GLU A 79 -21.20 -19.65 5.18
C GLU A 79 -20.79 -20.25 6.55
N GLU A 80 -19.74 -21.09 6.57
CA GLU A 80 -19.20 -21.66 7.83
C GLU A 80 -18.67 -20.58 8.79
N VAL A 81 -18.01 -19.55 8.26
CA VAL A 81 -17.50 -18.42 9.08
C VAL A 81 -18.67 -17.60 9.62
N GLU A 82 -19.68 -17.33 8.80
CA GLU A 82 -20.88 -16.59 9.19
C GLU A 82 -21.61 -17.30 10.33
N GLU A 83 -21.84 -18.62 10.21
CA GLU A 83 -22.46 -19.43 11.26
C GLU A 83 -21.65 -19.37 12.58
N LYS A 84 -20.32 -19.53 12.51
CA LYS A 84 -19.45 -19.43 13.70
C LYS A 84 -19.50 -18.06 14.36
N VAL A 85 -19.61 -16.99 13.57
CA VAL A 85 -19.73 -15.62 14.09
C VAL A 85 -21.08 -15.43 14.75
N GLN A 86 -22.18 -15.88 14.13
CA GLN A 86 -23.52 -15.78 14.70
C GLN A 86 -23.61 -16.52 16.05
N VAL A 87 -23.05 -17.74 16.15
CA VAL A 87 -23.01 -18.49 17.42
C VAL A 87 -22.24 -17.73 18.50
N ARG A 88 -21.06 -17.18 18.17
CA ARG A 88 -20.26 -16.40 19.15
C ARG A 88 -20.94 -15.12 19.60
N ILE A 89 -21.68 -14.46 18.71
CA ILE A 89 -22.47 -13.28 19.07
C ILE A 89 -23.55 -13.68 20.08
N GLY A 90 -24.30 -14.76 19.82
CA GLY A 90 -25.31 -15.26 20.77
C GLY A 90 -24.73 -15.63 22.14
N ASP A 91 -23.56 -16.27 22.18
CA ASP A 91 -22.86 -16.57 23.44
C ASP A 91 -22.45 -15.30 24.20
N LEU A 92 -21.98 -14.28 23.48
CA LEU A 92 -21.60 -13.00 24.08
C LEU A 92 -22.82 -12.22 24.59
N GLU A 93 -23.92 -12.21 23.84
CA GLU A 93 -25.19 -11.61 24.25
C GLU A 93 -25.70 -12.25 25.54
N LYS A 94 -25.68 -13.59 25.62
CA LYS A 94 -26.06 -14.32 26.84
C LYS A 94 -25.16 -13.96 28.04
N ARG A 95 -23.84 -13.94 27.83
CA ARG A 95 -22.88 -13.55 28.88
C ARG A 95 -23.06 -12.10 29.32
N LEU A 96 -23.49 -11.21 28.42
CA LEU A 96 -23.79 -9.82 28.74
C LEU A 96 -25.04 -9.72 29.60
N SER A 97 -26.12 -10.44 29.27
CA SER A 97 -27.33 -10.50 30.09
C SER A 97 -27.07 -11.06 31.49
N GLU A 98 -26.28 -12.13 31.61
CA GLU A 98 -25.87 -12.68 32.92
C GLU A 98 -25.08 -11.66 33.78
N LEU A 99 -24.38 -10.73 33.14
CA LEU A 99 -23.62 -9.68 33.82
C LEU A 99 -24.53 -8.51 34.22
N GLU A 100 -25.53 -8.18 33.42
CA GLU A 100 -26.54 -7.14 33.71
C GLU A 100 -27.47 -7.55 34.87
N ASP A 101 -27.88 -8.82 34.94
CA ASP A 101 -28.76 -9.35 35.98
C ASP A 101 -28.03 -9.61 37.31
N ARG A 102 -26.70 -9.48 37.36
CA ARG A 102 -25.92 -9.65 38.57
C ARG A 102 -26.14 -8.44 39.49
N PRO A 103 -26.77 -8.59 40.68
CA PRO A 103 -26.85 -7.51 41.63
C PRO A 103 -25.43 -7.08 42.01
N ILE A 104 -25.18 -5.77 41.93
CA ILE A 104 -23.90 -5.14 42.31
C ILE A 104 -23.73 -5.26 43.82
N ASN A 105 -23.42 -6.46 44.31
CA ASN A 105 -22.88 -6.65 45.64
C ASN A 105 -21.37 -6.51 45.53
N PHE A 106 -20.90 -5.26 45.63
CA PHE A 106 -19.53 -5.06 46.09
C PHE A 106 -19.50 -5.61 47.53
N PRO A 107 -18.76 -6.70 47.83
CA PRO A 107 -18.37 -6.90 49.20
C PRO A 107 -17.63 -5.62 49.58
N ALA A 108 -18.13 -4.89 50.57
CA ALA A 108 -17.38 -3.82 51.20
C ALA A 108 -16.14 -4.48 51.78
N ASN A 109 -15.07 -4.52 50.99
CA ASN A 109 -13.80 -5.08 51.34
C ASN A 109 -12.99 -3.89 51.89
N PRO A 110 -12.89 -3.72 53.22
CA PRO A 110 -12.21 -2.57 53.80
C PRO A 110 -10.70 -2.56 53.51
N ASP A 111 -10.14 -3.62 52.91
CA ASP A 111 -8.70 -3.77 52.61
C ASP A 111 -8.29 -3.41 51.18
N LEU A 112 -9.19 -2.89 50.33
CA LEU A 112 -8.78 -2.26 49.07
C LEU A 112 -8.57 -0.75 49.25
N THR A 113 -7.78 -0.36 50.26
CA THR A 113 -7.05 0.91 50.21
C THR A 113 -5.81 0.78 49.32
N TYR A 114 -5.90 0.07 48.20
CA TYR A 114 -5.08 0.42 47.05
C TYR A 114 -5.64 1.74 46.56
N SER A 115 -5.20 2.82 47.20
CA SER A 115 -5.11 4.13 46.56
C SER A 115 -4.43 3.87 45.22
N ARG A 116 -5.22 3.70 44.16
CA ARG A 116 -4.73 3.79 42.79
C ARG A 116 -3.92 5.08 42.81
N PRO A 117 -2.60 5.04 42.59
CA PRO A 117 -1.82 6.25 42.64
C PRO A 117 -2.47 7.20 41.65
N MET A 118 -3.10 8.26 42.15
CA MET A 118 -3.57 9.33 41.31
C MET A 118 -2.30 10.01 40.82
N VAL A 119 -1.75 9.49 39.72
CA VAL A 119 -0.54 10.04 39.14
C VAL A 119 -0.85 11.49 38.84
N LYS A 120 -0.04 12.38 39.43
CA LYS A 120 -0.22 13.83 39.34
C LYS A 120 -0.44 14.22 37.89
N SER A 121 -1.44 15.07 37.65
CA SER A 121 -1.69 15.65 36.34
C SER A 121 -0.39 16.27 35.82
N LEU A 122 0.17 15.71 34.75
CA LEU A 122 1.27 16.34 34.04
C LEU A 122 0.76 17.65 33.45
N THR A 123 1.62 18.67 33.44
CA THR A 123 1.32 19.97 32.84
C THR A 123 2.36 20.29 31.80
N PHE A 124 1.93 20.79 30.64
CA PHE A 124 2.81 21.25 29.58
C PHE A 124 2.50 22.70 29.24
N ASP A 125 3.47 23.58 29.45
CA ASP A 125 3.37 25.01 29.13
C ASP A 125 4.25 25.44 27.95
N GLY A 126 5.02 24.50 27.39
CA GLY A 126 5.96 24.73 26.30
C GLY A 126 7.39 25.09 26.73
N GLN A 127 7.70 25.12 28.04
CA GLN A 127 9.06 25.41 28.52
C GLN A 127 10.01 24.20 28.48
N THR A 128 9.47 23.00 28.66
CA THR A 128 10.22 21.74 28.51
C THR A 128 10.12 21.27 27.06
N SER A 129 11.13 20.55 26.54
CA SER A 129 11.03 19.94 25.21
C SER A 129 9.78 19.05 25.13
N TRP A 130 9.05 19.20 24.02
CA TRP A 130 7.87 18.40 23.72
C TRP A 130 8.17 16.90 23.74
N THR A 131 9.34 16.48 23.23
CA THR A 131 9.81 15.09 23.24
C THR A 131 9.91 14.52 24.66
N VAL A 132 10.43 15.33 25.60
CA VAL A 132 10.56 14.94 27.01
C VAL A 132 9.20 14.81 27.67
N PHE A 133 8.31 15.77 27.44
CA PHE A 133 6.94 15.72 27.96
C PHE A 133 6.17 14.51 27.41
N LYS A 134 6.22 14.28 26.09
CA LYS A 134 5.55 13.16 25.42
C LYS A 134 5.99 11.81 25.99
N THR A 135 7.30 11.64 26.21
CA THR A 135 7.85 10.43 26.83
C THR A 135 7.29 10.20 28.24
N GLN A 136 7.22 11.24 29.08
CA GLN A 136 6.64 11.14 30.41
C GLN A 136 5.14 10.82 30.36
N PHE A 137 4.42 11.46 29.44
CA PHE A 137 3.00 11.24 29.22
C PHE A 137 2.70 9.80 28.78
N ASP A 138 3.53 9.23 27.90
CA ASP A 138 3.39 7.84 27.44
C ASP A 138 3.63 6.81 28.57
N VAL A 139 4.61 7.05 29.43
CA VAL A 139 4.84 6.21 30.62
C VAL A 139 3.63 6.25 31.54
N VAL A 140 3.10 7.44 31.83
CA VAL A 140 1.93 7.61 32.71
C VAL A 140 0.68 6.98 32.10
N SER A 141 0.44 7.19 30.81
CA SER A 141 -0.73 6.65 30.13
C SER A 141 -0.71 5.11 30.06
N SER A 142 0.47 4.52 29.85
CA SER A 142 0.67 3.07 29.86
C SER A 142 0.46 2.47 31.24
N ALA A 143 1.01 3.11 32.29
CA ALA A 143 0.82 2.67 33.68
C ALA A 143 -0.64 2.73 34.13
N ASN A 144 -1.42 3.67 33.57
CA ASN A 144 -2.84 3.83 33.88
C ASN A 144 -3.79 3.05 32.95
N GLY A 145 -3.27 2.40 31.91
CA GLY A 145 -4.07 1.68 30.92
C GLY A 145 -5.01 2.58 30.10
N TRP A 146 -4.60 3.82 29.81
CA TRP A 146 -5.42 4.74 29.03
C TRP A 146 -5.51 4.33 27.57
N ASN A 147 -6.72 4.25 27.06
CA ASN A 147 -6.98 4.15 25.61
C ASN A 147 -6.77 5.53 24.94
N ASN A 148 -6.71 5.55 23.61
CA ASN A 148 -6.39 6.77 22.85
C ASN A 148 -7.37 7.93 23.11
N PHE A 149 -8.64 7.62 23.37
CA PHE A 149 -9.64 8.64 23.71
C PHE A 149 -9.34 9.33 25.05
N VAL A 150 -9.01 8.54 26.08
CA VAL A 150 -8.62 9.06 27.40
C VAL A 150 -7.29 9.81 27.31
N LYS A 151 -6.32 9.29 26.53
CA LYS A 151 -5.06 9.99 26.25
C LYS A 151 -5.28 11.36 25.61
N ALA A 152 -6.13 11.47 24.60
CA ALA A 152 -6.43 12.75 23.94
C ALA A 152 -7.03 13.76 24.92
N SER A 153 -8.02 13.34 25.70
CA SER A 153 -8.67 14.19 26.71
C SER A 153 -7.69 14.65 27.80
N GLN A 154 -6.84 13.73 28.27
CA GLN A 154 -5.83 14.04 29.28
C GLN A 154 -4.72 14.95 28.73
N LEU A 155 -4.34 14.78 27.46
CA LEU A 155 -3.37 15.62 26.79
C LEU A 155 -3.91 17.05 26.67
N VAL A 156 -5.13 17.25 26.18
CA VAL A 156 -5.79 18.57 26.11
C VAL A 156 -5.85 19.24 27.48
N THR A 157 -6.24 18.50 28.53
CA THR A 157 -6.34 19.06 29.89
C THR A 157 -4.98 19.29 30.57
N SER A 158 -3.90 18.73 30.04
CA SER A 158 -2.53 18.98 30.52
C SER A 158 -1.91 20.28 29.98
N LEU A 159 -2.41 20.80 28.86
CA LEU A 159 -1.84 21.98 28.21
C LEU A 159 -2.15 23.27 28.98
N ARG A 160 -1.15 24.12 29.15
CA ARG A 160 -1.23 25.44 29.80
C ARG A 160 -0.50 26.48 28.95
N GLY A 161 -0.79 27.76 29.19
CA GLY A 161 -0.08 28.88 28.55
C GLY A 161 0.02 28.75 27.03
N SER A 162 1.23 28.97 26.49
CA SER A 162 1.52 28.92 25.04
C SER A 162 1.15 27.57 24.42
N ALA A 163 1.32 26.45 25.14
CA ALA A 163 0.96 25.14 24.63
C ALA A 163 -0.57 24.97 24.44
N ALA A 164 -1.38 25.57 25.32
CA ALA A 164 -2.84 25.51 25.20
C ALA A 164 -3.36 26.29 23.99
N GLU A 165 -2.65 27.33 23.54
CA GLU A 165 -3.05 28.10 22.34
C GLU A 165 -3.02 27.27 21.05
N VAL A 166 -2.25 26.16 21.02
CA VAL A 166 -2.25 25.23 19.87
C VAL A 166 -3.65 24.68 19.59
N LEU A 167 -4.46 24.53 20.64
CA LEU A 167 -5.82 24.03 20.53
C LEU A 167 -6.75 24.95 19.72
N GLN A 168 -6.43 26.25 19.59
CA GLN A 168 -7.23 27.19 18.81
C GLN A 168 -7.17 26.89 17.30
N GLY A 169 -6.11 26.23 16.83
CA GLY A 169 -5.94 25.84 15.43
C GLY A 169 -6.57 24.50 15.08
N ILE A 170 -7.14 23.77 16.06
CA ILE A 170 -7.68 22.42 15.87
C ILE A 170 -9.23 22.49 15.91
N PRO A 171 -9.93 21.93 14.91
CA PRO A 171 -11.39 21.79 14.97
C PRO A 171 -11.86 21.00 16.20
N SER A 172 -12.97 21.42 16.81
CA SER A 172 -13.46 20.83 18.07
C SER A 172 -13.81 19.34 17.97
N ASP A 173 -14.28 18.88 16.81
CA ASP A 173 -14.56 17.47 16.52
C ASP A 173 -13.30 16.61 16.43
N LYS A 174 -12.12 17.23 16.33
CA LYS A 174 -10.80 16.58 16.27
C LYS A 174 -10.01 16.67 17.56
N LEU A 175 -10.52 17.35 18.59
CA LEU A 175 -9.89 17.40 19.92
C LEU A 175 -10.00 16.07 20.71
N THR A 176 -10.64 15.06 20.14
CA THR A 176 -10.68 13.69 20.66
C THR A 176 -9.70 12.76 19.95
N ASP A 177 -9.10 13.20 18.84
CA ASP A 177 -8.08 12.44 18.12
C ASP A 177 -6.69 12.78 18.66
N LEU A 178 -6.10 11.81 19.35
CA LEU A 178 -4.76 11.93 19.94
C LEU A 178 -3.71 12.34 18.90
N THR A 179 -3.77 11.75 17.71
CA THR A 179 -2.77 11.97 16.65
C THR A 179 -2.77 13.41 16.17
N THR A 180 -3.96 13.98 15.95
CA THR A 180 -4.12 15.38 15.53
C THR A 180 -3.52 16.35 16.55
N ILE A 181 -3.77 16.12 17.85
CA ILE A 181 -3.26 17.00 18.92
C ILE A 181 -1.74 16.87 19.05
N GLU A 182 -1.20 15.66 19.02
CA GLU A 182 0.25 15.42 19.08
C GLU A 182 1.00 16.08 17.92
N ASN A 183 0.48 15.98 16.70
CA ASN A 183 1.08 16.59 15.53
C ASN A 183 1.10 18.12 15.60
N ALA A 184 0.04 18.72 16.13
CA ALA A 184 -0.02 20.17 16.31
C ALA A 184 0.98 20.66 17.37
N LEU A 185 1.17 19.88 18.44
CA LEU A 185 2.17 20.18 19.47
C LEU A 185 3.60 19.96 18.96
N GLU A 186 3.84 18.90 18.19
CA GLU A 186 5.11 18.63 17.51
C GLU A 186 5.47 19.76 16.53
N ALA A 187 4.49 20.23 15.75
CA ALA A 187 4.72 21.31 14.79
C ALA A 187 5.14 22.62 15.44
N ARG A 188 4.68 22.92 16.67
CA ARG A 188 4.98 24.19 17.36
C ARG A 188 6.13 24.08 18.37
N PHE A 189 6.24 22.95 19.07
CA PHE A 189 7.18 22.73 20.18
C PHE A 189 8.16 21.58 19.94
N GLY A 190 8.12 20.94 18.77
CA GLY A 190 9.11 19.93 18.39
C GLY A 190 10.52 20.51 18.33
N ASP A 191 11.52 19.64 18.46
CA ASP A 191 12.93 20.02 18.67
C ASP A 191 13.52 20.88 17.52
N SER A 192 12.90 20.83 16.33
CA SER A 192 13.25 21.65 15.16
C SER A 192 13.09 23.17 15.41
N HIS A 193 12.02 23.59 16.07
CA HIS A 193 11.80 25.02 16.39
C HIS A 193 12.61 25.50 17.59
N LEU A 194 12.86 24.62 18.55
CA LEU A 194 13.71 24.92 19.69
C LEU A 194 15.16 25.22 19.23
N THR A 195 15.65 24.48 18.23
CA THR A 195 16.94 24.75 17.57
C THR A 195 16.98 26.13 16.91
N GLN A 196 15.90 26.57 16.26
CA GLN A 196 15.80 27.91 15.65
C GLN A 196 15.71 29.03 16.69
N PHE A 197 14.99 28.77 17.80
CA PHE A 197 14.88 29.67 18.94
C PHE A 197 16.24 29.88 19.62
N TYR A 198 16.91 28.81 20.05
CA TYR A 198 18.25 28.89 20.66
C TYR A 198 19.28 29.50 19.72
N ARG A 199 19.22 29.19 18.41
CA ARG A 199 20.08 29.83 17.42
C ARG A 199 19.88 31.35 17.36
N THR A 200 18.66 31.82 17.55
CA THR A 200 18.34 33.25 17.55
C THR A 200 18.76 33.91 18.86
N GLU A 201 18.52 33.26 19.99
CA GLU A 201 18.94 33.73 21.32
C GLU A 201 20.46 33.85 21.43
N LEU A 202 21.21 32.84 20.96
CA LEU A 202 22.68 32.88 20.89
C LEU A 202 23.19 33.99 19.97
N LYS A 203 22.47 34.31 18.88
CA LYS A 203 22.85 35.40 17.97
C LYS A 203 22.68 36.78 18.60
N THR A 204 21.65 36.97 19.41
CA THR A 204 21.29 38.26 20.03
C THR A 204 21.95 38.45 21.39
N ARG A 205 22.44 37.37 22.02
CA ARG A 205 23.13 37.45 23.30
C ARG A 205 24.44 38.24 23.21
N ARG A 206 24.57 39.23 24.09
CA ARG A 206 25.77 40.05 24.33
C ARG A 206 25.96 40.21 25.82
N GLN A 207 27.21 40.30 26.28
CA GLN A 207 27.52 40.57 27.69
C GLN A 207 26.84 41.88 28.11
N LYS A 208 26.08 41.84 29.20
CA LYS A 208 25.44 43.05 29.75
C LYS A 208 26.46 43.86 30.57
N PRO A 209 26.34 45.19 30.67
CA PRO A 209 27.21 45.99 31.54
C PRO A 209 27.12 45.51 33.00
N GLY A 210 28.24 45.09 33.59
CA GLY A 210 28.31 44.55 34.95
C GLY A 210 28.10 43.03 35.09
N GLU A 211 27.86 42.32 33.98
CA GLU A 211 27.77 40.86 33.97
C GLU A 211 29.17 40.22 33.94
N SER A 212 29.43 39.25 34.82
CA SER A 212 30.69 38.51 34.80
C SER A 212 30.73 37.51 33.63
N LEU A 213 31.92 37.24 33.12
CA LEU A 213 32.09 36.29 32.01
C LEU A 213 31.63 34.87 32.36
N GLN A 214 31.69 34.50 33.64
CA GLN A 214 31.20 33.21 34.14
C GLN A 214 29.67 33.10 34.06
N VAL A 215 28.97 34.18 34.36
CA VAL A 215 27.49 34.25 34.26
C VAL A 215 27.06 34.22 32.80
N LEU A 216 27.78 34.91 31.91
CA LEU A 216 27.53 34.82 30.47
C LEU A 216 27.78 33.41 29.92
N ALA A 217 28.86 32.74 30.33
CA ALA A 217 29.19 31.40 29.87
C ALA A 217 28.16 30.35 30.31
N ALA A 218 27.74 30.40 31.58
CA ALA A 218 26.72 29.48 32.12
C ALA A 218 25.36 29.64 31.42
N ASP A 219 25.02 30.86 30.97
CA ASP A 219 23.80 31.16 30.24
C ASP A 219 23.85 30.68 28.77
N VAL A 220 25.05 30.67 28.16
CA VAL A 220 25.28 30.17 26.79
C VAL A 220 25.38 28.63 26.74
N GLU A 221 25.81 27.99 27.82
CA GLU A 221 25.94 26.52 27.93
C GLU A 221 24.62 25.80 28.30
N ARG A 222 23.57 26.55 28.61
CA ARG A 222 22.25 26.02 29.01
C ARG A 222 21.43 25.53 27.83
#